data_AF-A0A916NAH2-F1
#
_entry.id   AF-A0A916NAH2-F1
#
_cell.length_a   1.000
_cell.length_b   1.000
_cell.length_c   1.000
_cell.angle_alpha   90.00
_cell.angle_beta   90.00
_cell.angle_gamma   90.00
#
_symmetry.space_group_name_H-M   'P 1'
#
loop_
_entity.id
_entity.type
_entity.pdbx_description
1 polymer ?
#
loop_
_entity_poly.entity_id
_entity_poly.type
_entity_poly.pdbx_seq_one_letter_code
_entity_poly.pdbx_strand_id
1 'polypeptide(L)'
;MKTFQDLLTDHQDRTSAIIAKYISRYNELENPSIYSWNVFLLENAKDVITELAQSGTDICHEAILTNVKMDRDEFNSIRGVNLGAASRYQEELRNLYETIVRLDRSKEDCL
;
A
#
# COMPACT_ATOMS: atom_id res chain seq x y z
N MET A 1 -14.46 -20.53 14.45
CA MET A 1 -14.73 -20.64 12.99
C MET A 1 -14.48 -19.28 12.41
N LYS A 2 -13.59 -19.14 11.41
CA LYS A 2 -13.39 -17.84 10.74
C LYS A 2 -14.65 -17.48 9.95
N THR A 3 -15.00 -16.20 9.97
CA THR A 3 -16.08 -15.60 9.20
C THR A 3 -15.50 -14.80 8.02
N PHE A 4 -16.35 -14.42 7.07
CA PHE A 4 -15.94 -13.50 6.00
C PHE A 4 -15.44 -12.16 6.57
N GLN A 5 -16.06 -11.66 7.65
CA GLN A 5 -15.64 -10.43 8.30
C GLN A 5 -14.22 -10.54 8.89
N ASP A 6 -13.85 -11.70 9.44
CA ASP A 6 -12.49 -11.94 9.94
C ASP A 6 -11.48 -11.87 8.79
N LEU A 7 -11.80 -12.52 7.65
CA LEU A 7 -10.95 -12.49 6.45
C LEU A 7 -10.81 -11.07 5.87
N LEU A 8 -11.91 -10.30 5.84
CA LEU A 8 -11.88 -8.94 5.33
C LEU A 8 -11.05 -8.01 6.24
N THR A 9 -11.12 -8.20 7.55
CA THR A 9 -10.31 -7.46 8.53
C THR A 9 -8.83 -7.82 8.35
N ASP A 10 -8.50 -9.10 8.26
CA ASP A 10 -7.12 -9.56 7.99
C ASP A 10 -6.59 -8.96 6.68
N HIS A 11 -7.43 -8.85 5.65
CA HIS A 11 -7.06 -8.22 4.38
C HIS A 11 -6.72 -6.73 4.54
N GLN A 12 -7.53 -6.00 5.30
CA GLN A 12 -7.32 -4.58 5.58
C GLN A 12 -6.03 -4.36 6.36
N ASP A 13 -5.76 -5.20 7.35
CA ASP A 13 -4.53 -5.12 8.15
C ASP A 13 -3.30 -5.42 7.29
N ARG A 14 -3.36 -6.47 6.47
CA ARG A 14 -2.26 -6.84 5.56
C ARG A 14 -1.96 -5.75 4.54
N THR A 15 -2.99 -5.19 3.88
CA THR A 15 -2.80 -4.11 2.92
C THR A 15 -2.27 -2.84 3.57
N SER A 16 -2.68 -2.54 4.81
CA SER A 16 -2.15 -1.41 5.58
C SER A 16 -0.69 -1.63 5.98
N ALA A 17 -0.31 -2.84 6.37
CA ALA A 17 1.07 -3.20 6.67
C ALA A 17 1.98 -3.11 5.43
N ILE A 18 1.49 -3.54 4.25
CA ILE A 18 2.20 -3.39 2.98
C ILE A 18 2.48 -1.90 2.72
N ILE A 19 1.48 -1.03 2.82
CA ILE A 19 1.66 0.41 2.63
C ILE A 19 2.70 0.96 3.62
N ALA A 20 2.53 0.68 4.92
CA ALA A 20 3.41 1.17 5.97
C ALA A 20 4.87 0.75 5.75
N LYS A 21 5.11 -0.49 5.30
CA LYS A 21 6.44 -1.01 4.95
C LYS A 21 7.13 -0.13 3.91
N TYR A 22 6.46 0.21 2.81
CA TYR A 22 7.07 1.03 1.75
C TYR A 22 7.26 2.49 2.16
N ILE A 23 6.32 3.06 2.93
CA ILE A 23 6.48 4.41 3.45
C ILE A 23 7.64 4.50 4.45
N SER A 24 7.80 3.51 5.34
CA SER A 24 8.97 3.43 6.24
C SER A 24 10.27 3.35 5.45
N ARG A 25 10.33 2.47 4.44
CA ARG A 25 11.50 2.32 3.58
C ARG A 25 11.92 3.61 2.91
N TYR A 26 10.96 4.46 2.50
CA TYR A 26 11.29 5.78 1.95
C TYR A 26 11.84 6.73 3.02
N ASN A 27 11.21 6.76 4.20
CA ASN A 27 11.60 7.65 5.29
C ASN A 27 12.98 7.32 5.89
N GLU A 28 13.47 6.11 5.69
CA GLU A 28 14.81 5.66 6.09
C GLU A 28 15.92 6.13 5.13
N LEU A 29 15.58 6.75 3.99
CA LEU A 29 16.59 7.27 3.05
C LEU A 29 17.35 8.45 3.64
N GLU A 30 18.68 8.34 3.66
CA GLU A 30 19.55 9.47 3.94
C GLU A 30 19.47 10.48 2.78
N ASN A 31 19.10 11.74 3.08
CA ASN A 31 18.99 12.86 2.13
C ASN A 31 17.90 12.70 1.05
N PRO A 32 16.61 12.80 1.42
CA PRO A 32 15.51 12.76 0.45
C PRO A 32 15.61 13.91 -0.57
N SER A 33 15.40 13.57 -1.84
CA SER A 33 15.44 14.44 -3.00
C SER A 33 14.47 13.97 -4.09
N ILE A 34 14.23 14.80 -5.12
CA ILE A 34 13.43 14.40 -6.28
C ILE A 34 14.05 13.17 -6.98
N TYR A 35 15.38 13.09 -7.03
CA TYR A 35 16.08 11.95 -7.60
C TYR A 35 15.84 10.67 -6.79
N SER A 36 16.05 10.71 -5.47
CA SER A 36 15.85 9.52 -4.61
C SER A 36 14.39 9.06 -4.60
N TRP A 37 13.44 9.98 -4.74
CA TRP A 37 12.02 9.66 -4.93
C TRP A 37 11.73 8.92 -6.23
N ASN A 38 12.29 9.38 -7.36
CA ASN A 38 12.12 8.69 -8.65
C ASN A 38 12.68 7.26 -8.59
N VAL A 39 13.88 7.11 -8.04
CA VAL A 39 14.52 5.80 -7.86
C VAL A 39 13.65 4.90 -6.98
N PHE A 40 13.20 5.42 -5.82
CA PHE A 40 12.32 4.67 -4.93
C PHE A 40 11.06 4.16 -5.63
N LEU A 41 10.37 5.00 -6.41
CA LEU A 41 9.17 4.57 -7.13
C LEU A 41 9.48 3.47 -8.15
N LEU A 42 10.52 3.63 -8.96
CA LEU A 42 10.89 2.67 -10.00
C LEU A 42 11.29 1.32 -9.41
N GLU A 43 12.04 1.34 -8.30
CA GLU A 43 12.51 0.12 -7.65
C GLU A 43 11.40 -0.64 -6.93
N ASN A 44 10.39 0.06 -6.40
CA ASN A 44 9.37 -0.55 -5.53
C ASN A 44 8.01 -0.78 -6.20
N ALA A 45 7.73 -0.15 -7.35
CA ALA A 45 6.41 -0.23 -7.99
C ALA A 45 5.95 -1.67 -8.24
N LYS A 46 6.84 -2.52 -8.75
CA LYS A 46 6.52 -3.93 -9.02
C LYS A 46 6.16 -4.69 -7.74
N ASP A 47 6.94 -4.49 -6.68
CA ASP A 47 6.78 -5.25 -5.45
C ASP A 47 5.49 -4.83 -4.72
N VAL A 48 5.18 -3.54 -4.65
CA VAL A 48 3.92 -3.04 -4.07
C VAL A 48 2.71 -3.65 -4.78
N ILE A 49 2.70 -3.60 -6.11
CA ILE A 49 1.60 -4.15 -6.92
C ILE A 49 1.46 -5.65 -6.66
N THR A 50 2.59 -6.36 -6.59
CA THR A 50 2.62 -7.80 -6.36
C THR A 50 2.10 -8.15 -4.96
N GLU A 51 2.53 -7.44 -3.92
CA GLU A 51 2.11 -7.70 -2.54
C GLU A 51 0.62 -7.39 -2.32
N LEU A 52 0.09 -6.30 -2.89
CA LEU A 52 -1.34 -6.00 -2.81
C LEU A 52 -2.18 -7.05 -3.55
N ALA A 53 -1.77 -7.45 -4.77
CA ALA A 53 -2.46 -8.50 -5.53
C ALA A 53 -2.39 -9.86 -4.83
N GLN A 54 -1.25 -10.21 -4.26
CA GLN A 54 -1.07 -11.43 -3.48
C GLN A 54 -1.96 -11.41 -2.24
N SER A 55 -2.06 -10.27 -1.54
CA SER A 55 -2.94 -10.16 -0.38
C SER A 55 -4.39 -10.48 -0.72
N GLY A 56 -4.92 -9.99 -1.85
CA GLY A 56 -6.28 -10.34 -2.28
C GLY A 56 -6.43 -11.81 -2.66
N THR A 57 -5.42 -12.38 -3.32
CA THR A 57 -5.39 -13.80 -3.70
C THR A 57 -5.41 -14.71 -2.48
N ASP A 58 -4.65 -14.38 -1.45
CA ASP A 58 -4.57 -15.15 -0.21
C ASP A 58 -5.90 -15.19 0.53
N ILE A 59 -6.67 -14.09 0.52
CA ILE A 59 -8.02 -14.06 1.12
C ILE A 59 -8.97 -14.99 0.40
N CYS A 60 -8.95 -14.99 -0.93
CA CYS A 60 -9.74 -15.94 -1.71
C CYS A 60 -9.34 -17.40 -1.41
N HIS A 61 -8.04 -17.67 -1.27
CA HIS A 61 -7.55 -18.99 -0.91
C HIS A 61 -7.97 -19.40 0.51
N GLU A 62 -7.88 -18.49 1.47
CA GLU A 62 -8.23 -18.73 2.86
C GLU A 62 -9.73 -18.96 3.04
N ALA A 63 -10.58 -18.24 2.29
CA ALA A 63 -12.02 -18.50 2.27
C ALA A 63 -12.34 -19.94 1.85
N ILE A 64 -11.62 -20.48 0.85
CA ILE A 64 -11.76 -21.87 0.41
C ILE A 64 -11.32 -22.83 1.52
N LEU A 65 -10.15 -22.62 2.12
CA LEU A 65 -9.61 -23.49 3.16
C LEU A 65 -10.48 -23.52 4.44
N THR A 66 -11.12 -22.39 4.75
CA THR A 66 -11.95 -22.23 5.95
C THR A 66 -13.43 -22.50 5.70
N ASN A 67 -13.81 -22.90 4.47
CA ASN A 67 -15.20 -23.10 4.03
C ASN A 67 -16.10 -21.87 4.26
N VAL A 68 -15.54 -20.67 4.20
CA VAL A 68 -16.30 -19.43 4.17
C VAL A 68 -16.91 -19.29 2.78
N LYS A 69 -18.24 -19.34 2.69
CA LYS A 69 -18.95 -19.05 1.44
C LYS A 69 -18.89 -17.56 1.18
N MET A 70 -18.45 -17.19 -0.02
CA MET A 70 -18.44 -15.82 -0.50
C MET A 70 -19.49 -15.66 -1.59
N ASP A 71 -20.38 -14.69 -1.43
CA ASP A 71 -21.22 -14.20 -2.50
C ASP A 71 -20.52 -13.12 -3.34
N ARG A 72 -21.27 -12.53 -4.28
CA ARG A 72 -20.75 -11.51 -5.17
C ARG A 72 -20.36 -10.23 -4.44
N ASP A 73 -21.09 -9.84 -3.40
CA ASP A 73 -20.87 -8.61 -2.66
C ASP A 73 -19.67 -8.75 -1.72
N GLU A 74 -19.49 -9.93 -1.15
CA GLU A 74 -18.30 -10.30 -0.38
C GLU A 74 -17.04 -10.32 -1.27
N PHE A 75 -17.12 -10.89 -2.48
CA PHE A 75 -16.04 -10.80 -3.46
C PHE A 75 -15.72 -9.34 -3.86
N ASN A 76 -16.75 -8.52 -4.06
CA ASN A 76 -16.57 -7.09 -4.36
C ASN A 76 -15.93 -6.33 -3.17
N SER A 77 -16.15 -6.77 -1.95
CA SER A 77 -15.55 -6.18 -0.74
C SER A 77 -14.05 -6.40 -0.70
N ILE A 78 -13.55 -7.59 -1.09
CA ILE A 78 -12.11 -7.86 -1.24
C ILE A 78 -11.50 -6.93 -2.29
N ARG A 79 -12.16 -6.79 -3.45
CA ARG A 79 -11.75 -5.82 -4.47
C ARG A 79 -11.72 -4.38 -3.92
N GLY A 80 -12.72 -4.01 -3.12
CA GLY A 80 -12.81 -2.71 -2.46
C GLY A 80 -11.61 -2.43 -1.55
N VAL A 81 -11.15 -3.42 -0.78
CA VAL A 81 -9.96 -3.29 0.08
C VAL A 81 -8.71 -3.02 -0.75
N ASN A 82 -8.48 -3.76 -1.85
CA ASN A 82 -7.34 -3.52 -2.74
C ASN A 82 -7.36 -2.13 -3.39
N LEU A 83 -8.52 -1.69 -3.87
CA LEU A 83 -8.66 -0.34 -4.46
C LEU A 83 -8.46 0.76 -3.40
N GLY A 84 -8.99 0.54 -2.19
CA GLY A 84 -8.76 1.44 -1.06
C GLY A 84 -7.29 1.51 -0.66
N ALA A 85 -6.59 0.38 -0.64
CA ALA A 85 -5.16 0.32 -0.36
C ALA A 85 -4.33 1.06 -1.42
N ALA A 86 -4.61 0.85 -2.71
CA ALA A 86 -3.96 1.57 -3.78
C ALA A 86 -4.16 3.09 -3.67
N SER A 87 -5.39 3.52 -3.33
CA SER A 87 -5.71 4.93 -3.14
C SER A 87 -4.96 5.56 -1.97
N ARG A 88 -4.89 4.85 -0.82
CA ARG A 88 -4.11 5.29 0.34
C ARG A 88 -2.62 5.38 0.03
N TYR A 89 -2.08 4.39 -0.68
CA TYR A 89 -0.67 4.42 -1.09
C TYR A 89 -0.36 5.61 -1.99
N GLN A 90 -1.22 5.91 -2.96
CA GLN A 90 -1.07 7.08 -3.82
C GLN A 90 -1.07 8.39 -3.02
N GLU A 91 -1.92 8.51 -2.00
CA GLU A 91 -1.97 9.66 -1.11
C GLU A 91 -0.69 9.82 -0.28
N GLU A 92 -0.18 8.74 0.31
CA GLU A 92 1.09 8.77 1.04
C GLU A 92 2.26 9.18 0.13
N LEU A 93 2.33 8.62 -1.09
CA LEU A 93 3.35 9.01 -2.07
C LEU A 93 3.28 10.49 -2.45
N ARG A 94 2.07 11.05 -2.57
CA ARG A 94 1.86 12.47 -2.82
C ARG A 94 2.36 13.32 -1.65
N ASN A 95 2.05 12.93 -0.42
CA ASN A 95 2.50 13.64 0.79
C ASN A 95 4.03 13.65 0.91
N LEU A 96 4.67 12.52 0.60
CA LEU A 96 6.13 12.42 0.54
C LEU A 96 6.70 13.36 -0.53
N TYR A 97 6.12 13.36 -1.74
CA TYR A 97 6.55 14.24 -2.82
C TYR A 97 6.45 15.73 -2.45
N GLU A 98 5.32 16.15 -1.88
CA GLU A 98 5.14 17.53 -1.42
C GLU A 98 6.17 17.94 -0.37
N THR A 99 6.55 17.02 0.53
CA THR A 99 7.58 17.26 1.55
C THR A 99 8.94 17.51 0.89
N ILE A 100 9.30 16.71 -0.10
CA ILE A 100 10.57 16.86 -0.85
C ILE A 100 10.61 18.20 -1.57
N VAL A 101 9.53 18.59 -2.27
CA VAL A 101 9.46 19.86 -2.99
C VAL A 101 9.63 21.05 -2.06
N ARG A 102 9.07 20.99 -0.83
CA ARG A 102 9.26 22.03 0.17
C ARG A 102 10.71 22.11 0.66
N LEU A 103 11.34 20.97 0.90
CA LEU A 103 12.74 20.91 1.31
C LEU A 103 13.67 21.47 0.22
N ASP A 104 13.38 21.20 -1.04
CA ASP A 104 14.19 21.67 -2.17
C ASP A 104 14.15 23.20 -2.30
N ARG A 105 12.95 23.79 -2.27
CA ARG A 105 12.77 25.25 -2.29
C ARG A 105 13.45 25.95 -1.12
N SER A 106 13.39 25.37 0.09
CA SER A 106 14.03 25.95 1.26
C SER A 106 15.56 26.05 1.15
N LYS A 107 16.18 25.21 0.31
CA LYS A 107 17.63 25.27 0.03
C LYS A 107 17.96 26.38 -0.96
N GLU A 108 17.08 26.65 -1.92
CA GLU A 108 17.23 27.75 -2.88
C GLU A 108 17.12 29.11 -2.19
N ASP A 109 16.21 29.27 -1.23
CA ASP A 109 16.02 30.53 -0.48
C ASP A 109 17.18 30.86 0.49
N CYS A 110 18.06 29.90 0.79
CA CYS A 110 19.20 30.07 1.70
C CYS A 110 20.53 30.43 0.99
N LEU A 111 20.53 30.53 -0.35
CA LEU A 111 21.69 30.85 -1.20
C LEU A 111 21.59 32.26 -1.78
#